data_AF-W7Y0I9-F1
#
_entry.id   AF-W7Y0I9-F1
#
_cell.length_a   1.000
_cell.length_b   1.000
_cell.length_c   1.000
_cell.angle_alpha   90.00
_cell.angle_beta   90.00
_cell.angle_gamma   90.00
#
_symmetry.space_group_name_H-M   'P 1'
#
loop_
_entity.id
_entity.type
_entity.pdbx_description
1 polymer ?
#
loop_
_entity_poly.entity_id
_entity_poly.type
_entity_poly.pdbx_seq_one_letter_code
_entity_poly.pdbx_strand_id
1 'polypeptide(L)'
;MNDEKFIHETSNGNEFTHESMINFGAFHATNENYKRMKTTIYSILILITALLFHSCEKDLMDEVNEGNWNNERNILGINLNKQIGEAVIKRTADEATINITVNAVDLDLSAIAITDLTLSYDATANTSVGEKLDFDNPENKASITVTSKKGETLIWDVFIEPFVNELEGSWSISSFYFMWDDGFGWGNAGEDEVAALLPASASGLDDVITFGEVKGADSDGRVFGDYERTTGDDGAVASFVYESTGVDWSSLFGQLPVGTGQWVLNKDNSITITVDDKSYTTSIFQKEDESTLKIPLNTGAQELDKINWDNYYGDHSNKFIAGTALYYTLMRL
;
A
#
# COMPACT_ATOMS: atom_id res chain seq x y z
N MET A 1 23.68 51.83 -61.41
CA MET A 1 24.47 52.50 -62.46
C MET A 1 23.77 53.81 -62.76
N ASN A 2 24.31 54.87 -62.15
CA ASN A 2 24.25 56.31 -62.45
C ASN A 2 22.85 56.95 -62.54
N ASP A 3 22.54 57.93 -61.68
CA ASP A 3 23.03 59.34 -61.74
C ASP A 3 22.72 59.96 -63.11
N GLU A 4 22.24 61.18 -63.26
CA GLU A 4 22.05 62.37 -62.43
C GLU A 4 21.30 63.34 -63.36
N LYS A 5 20.63 64.38 -62.84
CA LYS A 5 20.46 65.65 -63.57
C LYS A 5 20.07 66.75 -62.57
N PHE A 6 21.02 67.62 -62.20
CA PHE A 6 21.35 68.91 -62.82
C PHE A 6 20.22 69.96 -62.77
N ILE A 7 20.57 71.16 -62.28
CA ILE A 7 20.37 72.51 -62.88
C ILE A 7 20.64 73.54 -61.74
N HIS A 8 21.69 74.37 -61.82
CA HIS A 8 21.75 75.70 -62.47
C HIS A 8 20.73 76.69 -61.86
N GLU A 9 20.99 77.96 -61.56
CA GLU A 9 22.12 78.86 -61.68
C GLU A 9 21.73 80.15 -60.95
N THR A 10 22.71 80.96 -60.61
CA THR A 10 22.66 82.18 -59.83
C THR A 10 22.28 83.46 -60.60
N SER A 11 21.79 84.46 -59.85
CA SER A 11 22.36 85.82 -59.74
C SER A 11 21.47 87.03 -60.12
N ASN A 12 21.46 87.97 -59.15
CA ASN A 12 21.71 89.42 -59.25
C ASN A 12 20.65 90.45 -59.70
N GLY A 13 20.58 91.53 -58.89
CA GLY A 13 20.22 92.91 -59.26
C GLY A 13 18.93 93.43 -58.60
N ASN A 14 18.96 94.20 -57.49
CA ASN A 14 19.08 95.69 -57.39
C ASN A 14 18.10 96.43 -58.32
N GLU A 15 17.26 97.42 -57.95
CA GLU A 15 17.14 98.35 -56.81
C GLU A 15 15.73 99.03 -56.84
N PHE A 16 15.26 99.47 -55.66
CA PHE A 16 14.32 100.59 -55.32
C PHE A 16 13.15 100.96 -56.26
N THR A 17 11.90 101.11 -55.77
CA THR A 17 11.45 102.25 -54.96
C THR A 17 10.28 101.92 -54.03
N HIS A 18 10.28 102.52 -52.84
CA HIS A 18 9.31 102.35 -51.77
C HIS A 18 8.12 103.30 -51.95
N GLU A 19 6.94 102.78 -52.30
CA GLU A 19 5.65 103.43 -52.06
C GLU A 19 5.13 102.99 -50.69
N SER A 20 4.88 103.94 -49.79
CA SER A 20 4.30 103.69 -48.47
C SER A 20 2.79 103.48 -48.60
N MET A 21 2.36 102.22 -48.63
CA MET A 21 0.99 101.82 -48.28
C MET A 21 0.91 101.41 -46.81
N ILE A 22 -0.11 101.94 -46.13
CA ILE A 22 -1.01 101.28 -45.16
C ILE A 22 -0.39 100.09 -44.41
N ASN A 23 -0.29 100.16 -43.07
CA ASN A 23 -0.27 98.92 -42.29
C ASN A 23 -1.06 98.95 -40.99
N PHE A 24 -1.71 97.80 -40.80
CA PHE A 24 -2.69 97.38 -39.82
C PHE A 24 -2.10 97.32 -38.42
N GLY A 25 -2.73 98.01 -37.47
CA GLY A 25 -2.62 97.67 -36.06
C GLY A 25 -3.50 96.46 -35.74
N ALA A 26 -2.97 95.24 -35.87
CA ALA A 26 -3.51 94.02 -35.25
C ALA A 26 -2.61 92.79 -35.50
N PHE A 27 -1.36 92.77 -35.04
CA PHE A 27 -0.55 91.55 -35.11
C PHE A 27 0.47 91.42 -33.98
N HIS A 28 0.04 91.50 -32.72
CA HIS A 28 0.90 91.20 -31.56
C HIS A 28 0.25 90.37 -30.44
N ALA A 29 -1.01 89.93 -30.58
CA ALA A 29 -1.73 89.20 -29.51
C ALA A 29 -2.05 87.71 -29.80
N THR A 30 -1.63 87.16 -30.95
CA THR A 30 -2.02 85.81 -31.39
C THR A 30 -0.99 84.71 -31.09
N ASN A 31 0.28 85.04 -30.85
CA ASN A 31 1.36 84.06 -30.73
C ASN A 31 1.55 83.51 -29.29
N GLU A 32 1.34 84.34 -28.27
CA GLU A 32 1.35 83.95 -26.84
C GLU A 32 0.19 83.00 -26.50
N ASN A 33 -1.02 83.32 -26.97
CA ASN A 33 -2.22 82.53 -26.69
C ASN A 33 -2.19 81.16 -27.38
N TYR A 34 -1.62 81.07 -28.59
CA TYR A 34 -1.46 79.81 -29.31
C TYR A 34 -0.39 78.90 -28.67
N LYS A 35 0.70 79.48 -28.14
CA LYS A 35 1.69 78.74 -27.33
C LYS A 35 1.08 78.23 -26.04
N ARG A 36 0.37 79.07 -25.27
CA ARG A 36 -0.29 78.66 -24.02
C ARG A 36 -1.35 77.57 -24.26
N MET A 37 -2.15 77.68 -25.32
CA MET A 37 -3.14 76.67 -25.69
C MET A 37 -2.48 75.34 -26.09
N LYS A 38 -1.37 75.35 -26.85
CA LYS A 38 -0.58 74.14 -27.12
C LYS A 38 0.00 73.54 -25.85
N THR A 39 0.60 74.35 -24.98
CA THR A 39 1.16 73.86 -23.70
C THR A 39 0.07 73.25 -22.82
N THR A 40 -1.10 73.87 -22.71
CA THR A 40 -2.24 73.33 -21.96
C THR A 40 -2.79 72.04 -22.59
N ILE A 41 -2.88 71.96 -23.92
CA ILE A 41 -3.30 70.74 -24.62
C ILE A 41 -2.27 69.61 -24.43
N TYR A 42 -0.97 69.89 -24.53
CA TYR A 42 0.08 68.90 -24.28
C TYR A 42 0.10 68.45 -22.81
N SER A 43 -0.12 69.35 -21.85
CA SER A 43 -0.22 69.01 -20.43
C SER A 43 -1.44 68.13 -20.13
N ILE A 44 -2.59 68.41 -20.77
CA ILE A 44 -3.80 67.57 -20.65
C ILE A 44 -3.58 66.21 -21.32
N LEU A 45 -2.91 66.17 -22.48
CA LEU A 45 -2.60 64.92 -23.18
C LEU A 45 -1.67 64.04 -22.35
N ILE A 46 -0.61 64.61 -21.75
CA ILE A 46 0.32 63.90 -20.84
C ILE A 46 -0.40 63.37 -19.60
N LEU A 47 -1.33 64.15 -19.02
CA LEU A 47 -2.12 63.72 -17.86
C LEU A 47 -3.05 62.55 -18.20
N ILE A 48 -3.68 62.58 -19.38
CA ILE A 48 -4.53 61.50 -19.88
C ILE A 48 -3.69 60.26 -20.21
N THR A 49 -2.51 60.41 -20.81
CA THR A 49 -1.60 59.28 -21.03
C THR A 49 -1.10 58.69 -19.72
N ALA A 50 -0.82 59.51 -18.69
CA ALA A 50 -0.42 59.05 -17.36
C ALA A 50 -1.55 58.32 -16.59
N LEU A 51 -2.81 58.69 -16.82
CA LEU A 51 -3.97 57.97 -16.30
C LEU A 51 -4.21 56.64 -17.04
N LEU A 52 -3.88 56.56 -18.33
CA LEU A 52 -3.93 55.32 -19.11
C LEU A 52 -2.81 54.32 -18.77
N PHE A 53 -1.75 54.78 -18.07
CA PHE A 53 -0.71 53.91 -17.50
C PHE A 53 -1.02 53.42 -16.08
N HIS A 54 -2.21 53.70 -15.51
CA HIS A 54 -2.73 52.94 -14.36
C HIS A 54 -3.24 51.57 -14.83
N SER A 55 -2.31 50.76 -15.35
CA SER A 55 -2.47 49.31 -15.37
C SER A 55 -2.43 48.87 -13.92
N CYS A 56 -3.52 48.28 -13.43
CA CYS A 56 -3.47 47.52 -12.19
C CYS A 56 -2.56 46.31 -12.46
N GLU A 57 -1.24 46.45 -12.27
CA GLU A 57 -0.34 45.30 -12.29
C GLU A 57 -0.77 44.40 -11.13
N LYS A 58 -1.33 43.24 -11.49
CA LYS A 58 -1.56 42.17 -10.52
C LYS A 58 -0.18 41.76 -10.01
N ASP A 59 0.11 42.04 -8.74
CA ASP A 59 1.37 41.63 -8.15
C ASP A 59 1.38 40.10 -8.07
N LEU A 60 2.23 39.48 -8.90
CA LEU A 60 2.37 38.03 -8.94
C LEU A 60 2.95 37.49 -7.63
N MET A 61 3.66 38.32 -6.84
CA MET A 61 4.16 37.92 -5.52
C MET A 61 3.07 37.86 -4.47
N ASP A 62 2.01 38.67 -4.59
CA ASP A 62 0.84 38.55 -3.71
C ASP A 62 0.12 37.22 -3.95
N GLU A 63 -0.02 36.78 -5.22
CA GLU A 63 -0.57 35.44 -5.52
C GLU A 63 0.26 34.30 -4.92
N VAL A 64 1.59 34.45 -4.91
CA VAL A 64 2.52 33.48 -4.31
C VAL A 64 2.43 33.46 -2.80
N ASN A 65 2.44 34.63 -2.16
CA ASN A 65 2.39 34.79 -0.71
C ASN A 65 1.05 34.34 -0.12
N GLU A 66 -0.05 34.67 -0.78
CA GLU A 66 -1.39 34.23 -0.39
C GLU A 66 -1.65 32.77 -0.76
N GLY A 67 -0.81 32.17 -1.61
CA GLY A 67 -0.91 30.76 -2.01
C GLY A 67 -2.04 30.48 -3.00
N ASN A 68 -2.57 31.52 -3.65
CA ASN A 68 -3.65 31.43 -4.64
C ASN A 68 -3.21 30.70 -5.94
N TRP A 69 -1.91 30.46 -6.10
CA TRP A 69 -1.34 29.61 -7.15
C TRP A 69 -1.51 28.11 -6.88
N ASN A 70 -1.70 27.71 -5.61
CA ASN A 70 -1.67 26.31 -5.21
C ASN A 70 -3.02 25.61 -5.46
N ASN A 71 -3.03 24.76 -6.50
CA ASN A 71 -4.15 23.90 -6.87
C ASN A 71 -3.92 22.44 -6.47
N GLU A 72 -2.91 22.17 -5.64
CA GLU A 72 -2.60 20.81 -5.19
C GLU A 72 -3.70 20.28 -4.27
N ARG A 73 -4.14 19.05 -4.58
CA ARG A 73 -5.24 18.34 -3.91
C ARG A 73 -4.95 16.84 -3.87
N ASN A 74 -3.68 16.51 -3.62
CA ASN A 74 -3.19 15.16 -3.67
C ASN A 74 -3.21 14.51 -2.29
N ILE A 75 -3.54 13.23 -2.25
CA ILE A 75 -3.15 12.34 -1.15
C ILE A 75 -1.81 11.74 -1.56
N LEU A 76 -0.77 11.97 -0.77
CA LEU A 76 0.59 11.48 -1.01
C LEU A 76 0.82 10.12 -0.31
N GLY A 77 0.11 9.89 0.78
CA GLY A 77 0.18 8.66 1.58
C GLY A 77 -1.08 8.51 2.43
N ILE A 78 -1.51 7.28 2.65
CA ILE A 78 -2.60 6.94 3.55
C ILE A 78 -2.36 5.52 4.07
N ASN A 79 -2.64 5.30 5.35
CA ASN A 79 -2.72 3.97 5.93
C ASN A 79 -4.05 3.79 6.67
N LEU A 80 -4.60 2.58 6.59
CA LEU A 80 -5.76 2.16 7.35
C LEU A 80 -5.38 1.15 8.44
N ASN A 81 -6.24 1.02 9.45
CA ASN A 81 -6.13 -0.07 10.42
C ASN A 81 -6.19 -1.43 9.70
N LYS A 82 -5.36 -2.39 10.12
CA LYS A 82 -5.23 -3.72 9.52
C LYS A 82 -4.86 -3.72 8.02
N GLN A 83 -4.24 -2.66 7.50
CA GLN A 83 -3.72 -2.64 6.14
C GLN A 83 -2.59 -3.66 5.92
N ILE A 84 -2.61 -4.32 4.77
CA ILE A 84 -1.59 -5.26 4.31
C ILE A 84 -0.85 -4.62 3.13
N GLY A 85 0.45 -4.39 3.29
CA GLY A 85 1.28 -3.78 2.25
C GLY A 85 1.06 -2.27 2.10
N GLU A 86 1.50 -1.71 0.98
CA GLU A 86 1.38 -0.28 0.66
C GLU A 86 0.10 0.04 -0.12
N ALA A 87 -0.48 1.21 0.13
CA ALA A 87 -1.61 1.72 -0.63
C ALA A 87 -1.22 2.07 -2.08
N VAL A 88 -2.01 1.63 -3.05
CA VAL A 88 -1.81 1.97 -4.47
C VAL A 88 -2.57 3.25 -4.78
N ILE A 89 -1.85 4.38 -4.76
CA ILE A 89 -2.38 5.71 -5.04
C ILE A 89 -2.22 6.03 -6.53
N LYS A 90 -3.32 6.34 -7.22
CA LYS A 90 -3.33 6.68 -8.64
C LYS A 90 -4.08 7.98 -8.88
N ARG A 91 -3.45 8.89 -9.63
CA ARG A 91 -4.06 10.11 -10.12
C ARG A 91 -3.85 10.26 -11.61
N THR A 92 -4.94 10.46 -12.35
CA THR A 92 -4.95 10.81 -13.77
C THR A 92 -5.68 12.14 -13.95
N ALA A 93 -5.97 12.54 -15.20
CA ALA A 93 -6.80 13.71 -15.46
C ALA A 93 -8.27 13.49 -15.05
N ASP A 94 -8.72 12.24 -15.09
CA ASP A 94 -10.13 11.88 -14.93
C ASP A 94 -10.41 11.13 -13.62
N GLU A 95 -9.38 10.57 -12.97
CA GLU A 95 -9.53 9.68 -11.81
C GLU A 95 -8.53 10.00 -10.69
N ALA A 96 -9.00 9.86 -9.44
CA ALA A 96 -8.20 9.94 -8.23
C ALA A 96 -8.61 8.78 -7.31
N THR A 97 -7.83 7.70 -7.34
CA THR A 97 -8.19 6.43 -6.69
C THR A 97 -7.08 5.92 -5.79
N ILE A 98 -7.47 5.22 -4.74
CA ILE A 98 -6.58 4.57 -3.78
C ILE A 98 -7.09 3.14 -3.61
N ASN A 99 -6.21 2.14 -3.71
CA ASN A 99 -6.57 0.74 -3.47
C ASN A 99 -5.72 0.21 -2.30
N ILE A 100 -6.37 -0.41 -1.32
CA ILE A 100 -5.74 -0.87 -0.08
C ILE A 100 -6.20 -2.29 0.22
N THR A 101 -5.28 -3.22 0.41
CA THR A 101 -5.62 -4.55 0.93
C THR A 101 -5.71 -4.47 2.45
N VAL A 102 -6.76 -5.03 3.06
CA VAL A 102 -6.94 -5.04 4.53
C VAL A 102 -7.19 -6.45 5.04
N ASN A 103 -6.61 -6.79 6.18
CA ASN A 103 -6.92 -8.02 6.88
C ASN A 103 -8.34 -7.90 7.48
N ALA A 104 -9.28 -8.64 6.91
CA ALA A 104 -10.69 -8.57 7.26
C ALA A 104 -11.09 -9.45 8.45
N VAL A 105 -10.15 -10.22 9.01
CA VAL A 105 -10.39 -11.02 10.23
C VAL A 105 -10.79 -10.08 11.38
N ASP A 106 -12.01 -10.27 11.88
CA ASP A 106 -12.65 -9.47 12.94
C ASP A 106 -12.66 -7.95 12.68
N LEU A 107 -12.62 -7.53 11.40
CA LEU A 107 -12.63 -6.12 11.02
C LEU A 107 -14.06 -5.63 10.73
N ASP A 108 -14.49 -4.57 11.40
CA ASP A 108 -15.72 -3.85 11.08
C ASP A 108 -15.50 -2.95 9.85
N LEU A 109 -15.98 -3.39 8.69
CA LEU A 109 -15.84 -2.66 7.42
C LEU A 109 -16.58 -1.32 7.41
N SER A 110 -17.58 -1.13 8.28
CA SER A 110 -18.32 0.13 8.38
C SER A 110 -17.54 1.24 9.13
N ALA A 111 -16.41 0.88 9.75
CA ALA A 111 -15.77 1.72 10.75
C ALA A 111 -14.24 1.56 10.80
N ILE A 112 -13.57 1.58 9.64
CA ILE A 112 -12.11 1.39 9.54
C ILE A 112 -11.37 2.70 9.81
N ALA A 113 -10.50 2.72 10.82
CA ALA A 113 -9.75 3.91 11.23
C ALA A 113 -8.58 4.24 10.29
N ILE A 114 -8.39 5.53 10.00
CA ILE A 114 -7.21 6.08 9.31
C ILE A 114 -6.06 6.17 10.30
N THR A 115 -4.95 5.50 10.02
CA THR A 115 -3.75 5.47 10.88
C THR A 115 -2.66 6.43 10.41
N ASP A 116 -2.64 6.75 9.10
CA ASP A 116 -1.79 7.79 8.52
C ASP A 116 -2.53 8.49 7.38
N LEU A 117 -2.31 9.80 7.22
CA LEU A 117 -2.83 10.57 6.08
C LEU A 117 -1.88 11.73 5.78
N THR A 118 -1.22 11.65 4.63
CA THR A 118 -0.30 12.68 4.13
C THR A 118 -0.90 13.35 2.90
N LEU A 119 -1.09 14.66 2.97
CA LEU A 119 -1.65 15.47 1.88
C LEU A 119 -0.57 16.29 1.18
N SER A 120 -0.88 16.79 -0.02
CA SER A 120 -0.07 17.79 -0.69
C SER A 120 0.05 19.09 0.10
N TYR A 121 1.10 19.85 -0.19
CA TYR A 121 1.41 21.13 0.46
C TYR A 121 0.18 22.05 0.57
N ASP A 122 -0.09 22.55 1.78
CA ASP A 122 -1.21 23.43 2.15
C ASP A 122 -2.63 22.92 1.77
N ALA A 123 -2.80 21.64 1.44
CA ALA A 123 -4.12 21.04 1.24
C ALA A 123 -4.72 20.56 2.58
N THR A 124 -6.05 20.55 2.65
CA THR A 124 -6.82 19.98 3.78
C THR A 124 -7.73 18.87 3.29
N ALA A 125 -8.16 17.98 4.17
CA ALA A 125 -9.14 16.94 3.87
C ALA A 125 -10.37 17.07 4.77
N ASN A 126 -11.50 16.51 4.32
CA ASN A 126 -12.70 16.36 5.14
C ASN A 126 -12.58 15.26 6.21
N THR A 127 -11.40 14.65 6.34
CA THR A 127 -11.10 13.64 7.34
C THR A 127 -9.69 13.79 7.89
N SER A 128 -9.38 13.12 9.01
CA SER A 128 -8.08 13.16 9.66
C SER A 128 -7.70 11.82 10.29
N VAL A 129 -6.42 11.68 10.67
CA VAL A 129 -5.92 10.49 11.37
C VAL A 129 -6.73 10.24 12.65
N GLY A 130 -7.16 9.00 12.85
CA GLY A 130 -8.01 8.56 13.95
C GLY A 130 -9.51 8.56 13.64
N GLU A 131 -9.95 9.26 12.59
CA GLU A 131 -11.32 9.14 12.09
C GLU A 131 -11.52 7.83 11.30
N LYS A 132 -12.79 7.49 11.06
CA LYS A 132 -13.19 6.21 10.48
C LYS A 132 -13.88 6.42 9.13
N LEU A 133 -13.59 5.51 8.20
CA LEU A 133 -14.23 5.41 6.90
C LEU A 133 -15.15 4.19 6.87
N ASP A 134 -16.26 4.35 6.18
CA ASP A 134 -17.28 3.32 5.97
C ASP A 134 -17.10 2.71 4.58
N PHE A 135 -16.76 1.42 4.57
CA PHE A 135 -16.61 0.61 3.37
C PHE A 135 -17.67 -0.50 3.29
N ASP A 136 -18.67 -0.52 4.19
CA ASP A 136 -19.74 -1.52 4.18
C ASP A 136 -20.76 -1.20 3.08
N ASN A 137 -20.32 -1.38 1.85
CA ASN A 137 -21.11 -1.18 0.65
C ASN A 137 -20.63 -2.14 -0.45
N PRO A 138 -21.45 -2.39 -1.49
CA PRO A 138 -21.12 -3.37 -2.53
C PRO A 138 -19.80 -3.11 -3.28
N GLU A 139 -19.28 -1.90 -3.24
CA GLU A 139 -18.02 -1.49 -3.90
C GLU A 139 -16.82 -1.52 -2.96
N ASN A 140 -17.02 -1.79 -1.65
CA ASN A 140 -15.99 -1.67 -0.63
C ASN A 140 -15.27 -0.32 -0.70
N LYS A 141 -16.06 0.76 -0.79
CA LYS A 141 -15.59 2.08 -1.20
C LYS A 141 -15.94 3.17 -0.19
N ALA A 142 -14.99 4.03 0.12
CA ALA A 142 -15.19 5.31 0.81
C ALA A 142 -14.66 6.47 -0.05
N SER A 143 -14.95 7.71 0.35
CA SER A 143 -14.45 8.89 -0.35
C SER A 143 -13.82 9.91 0.60
N ILE A 144 -12.68 10.47 0.20
CA ILE A 144 -11.99 11.56 0.90
C ILE A 144 -12.00 12.78 -0.02
N THR A 145 -12.52 13.91 0.45
CA THR A 145 -12.48 15.18 -0.28
C THR A 145 -11.27 15.99 0.17
N VAL A 146 -10.36 16.26 -0.75
CA VAL A 146 -9.19 17.12 -0.53
C VAL A 146 -9.43 18.50 -1.12
N THR A 147 -9.23 19.53 -0.30
CA THR A 147 -9.39 20.95 -0.66
C THR A 147 -8.02 21.60 -0.75
N SER A 148 -7.72 22.28 -1.87
CA SER A 148 -6.48 23.05 -1.99
C SER A 148 -6.58 24.33 -1.16
N LYS A 149 -5.44 24.99 -0.95
CA LYS A 149 -5.39 26.31 -0.31
C LYS A 149 -6.33 27.34 -0.96
N LYS A 150 -6.48 27.27 -2.29
CA LYS A 150 -7.37 28.13 -3.08
C LYS A 150 -8.87 27.79 -2.92
N GLY A 151 -9.21 26.69 -2.23
CA GLY A 151 -10.59 26.25 -2.01
C GLY A 151 -11.17 25.37 -3.12
N GLU A 152 -10.37 24.96 -4.11
CA GLU A 152 -10.80 23.96 -5.08
C GLU A 152 -10.79 22.57 -4.45
N THR A 153 -11.71 21.68 -4.84
CA THR A 153 -11.86 20.35 -4.24
C THR A 153 -11.60 19.23 -5.24
N LEU A 154 -11.10 18.09 -4.76
CA LEU A 154 -11.00 16.84 -5.48
C LEU A 154 -11.47 15.70 -4.58
N ILE A 155 -12.35 14.84 -5.10
CA ILE A 155 -12.81 13.64 -4.40
C ILE A 155 -11.88 12.50 -4.78
N TRP A 156 -11.30 11.86 -3.78
CA TRP A 156 -10.53 10.64 -3.89
C TRP A 156 -11.41 9.46 -3.51
N ASP A 157 -11.49 8.48 -4.41
CA ASP A 157 -12.17 7.22 -4.18
C ASP A 157 -11.19 6.22 -3.55
N VAL A 158 -11.50 5.77 -2.34
CA VAL A 158 -10.71 4.81 -1.58
C VAL A 158 -11.42 3.46 -1.65
N PHE A 159 -10.77 2.47 -2.23
CA PHE A 159 -11.24 1.09 -2.32
C PHE A 159 -10.44 0.21 -1.37
N ILE A 160 -11.13 -0.72 -0.70
CA ILE A 160 -10.46 -1.80 0.03
C ILE A 160 -10.64 -3.14 -0.68
N GLU A 161 -9.60 -3.96 -0.63
CA GLU A 161 -9.64 -5.38 -0.98
C GLU A 161 -9.56 -6.20 0.32
N PRO A 162 -10.68 -6.75 0.81
CA PRO A 162 -10.69 -7.58 2.01
C PRO A 162 -9.92 -8.88 1.78
N PHE A 163 -8.95 -9.16 2.65
CA PHE A 163 -8.22 -10.42 2.70
C PHE A 163 -8.52 -11.13 4.02
N VAL A 164 -8.90 -12.40 3.95
CA VAL A 164 -9.12 -13.22 5.15
C VAL A 164 -8.01 -14.26 5.24
N ASN A 165 -7.18 -14.15 6.29
CA ASN A 165 -6.22 -15.19 6.61
C ASN A 165 -6.89 -16.31 7.40
N GLU A 166 -7.07 -17.47 6.79
CA GLU A 166 -7.75 -18.61 7.44
C GLU A 166 -6.99 -19.23 8.60
N LEU A 167 -5.68 -18.95 8.70
CA LEU A 167 -4.82 -19.46 9.77
C LEU A 167 -4.96 -18.64 11.06
N GLU A 168 -5.30 -17.36 10.94
CA GLU A 168 -5.28 -16.41 12.04
C GLU A 168 -6.19 -16.86 13.18
N GLY A 169 -5.62 -16.96 14.37
CA GLY A 169 -6.30 -17.44 15.57
C GLY A 169 -5.43 -18.37 16.40
N SER A 170 -6.01 -18.84 17.50
CA SER A 170 -5.41 -19.84 18.39
C SER A 170 -6.13 -21.17 18.22
N TRP A 171 -5.35 -22.25 18.23
CA TRP A 171 -5.82 -23.59 17.93
C TRP A 171 -5.20 -24.59 18.88
N SER A 172 -6.00 -25.49 19.46
CA SER A 172 -5.49 -26.64 20.20
C SER A 172 -5.18 -27.80 19.25
N ILE A 173 -4.16 -28.58 19.55
CA ILE A 173 -3.82 -29.77 18.76
C ILE A 173 -4.73 -30.94 19.17
N SER A 174 -5.76 -31.27 18.39
CA SER A 174 -6.68 -32.36 18.76
C SER A 174 -6.13 -33.76 18.45
N SER A 175 -5.32 -33.91 17.40
CA SER A 175 -4.73 -35.21 17.06
C SER A 175 -3.46 -35.09 16.21
N PHE A 176 -2.62 -36.11 16.33
CA PHE A 176 -1.54 -36.42 15.40
C PHE A 176 -1.98 -37.63 14.57
N TYR A 177 -2.20 -37.45 13.27
CA TYR A 177 -2.72 -38.50 12.42
C TYR A 177 -1.68 -38.96 11.39
N PHE A 178 -1.55 -40.27 11.21
CA PHE A 178 -0.52 -40.88 10.37
C PHE A 178 -1.10 -41.98 9.47
N MET A 179 -0.77 -41.93 8.19
CA MET A 179 -1.09 -42.96 7.20
C MET A 179 0.19 -43.64 6.73
N TRP A 180 0.12 -44.94 6.48
CA TRP A 180 1.25 -45.74 6.02
C TRP A 180 0.81 -46.80 5.01
N ASP A 181 1.71 -47.17 4.10
CA ASP A 181 1.52 -48.22 3.10
C ASP A 181 2.87 -48.88 2.80
N ASP A 182 2.98 -50.20 2.96
CA ASP A 182 4.22 -50.92 2.69
C ASP A 182 4.60 -50.97 1.21
N GLY A 183 3.71 -50.59 0.29
CA GLY A 183 3.97 -50.46 -1.14
C GLY A 183 4.08 -51.78 -1.90
N PHE A 184 3.85 -52.93 -1.27
CA PHE A 184 3.96 -54.26 -1.91
C PHE A 184 2.63 -54.77 -2.47
N GLY A 185 1.53 -54.06 -2.23
CA GLY A 185 0.21 -54.37 -2.81
C GLY A 185 -0.48 -55.58 -2.17
N TRP A 186 0.00 -56.03 -1.00
CA TRP A 186 -0.60 -57.13 -0.24
C TRP A 186 -1.68 -56.68 0.75
N GLY A 187 -1.98 -55.38 0.75
CA GLY A 187 -3.00 -54.78 1.61
C GLY A 187 -2.51 -54.39 3.00
N ASN A 188 -1.20 -54.31 3.24
CA ASN A 188 -0.68 -53.76 4.49
C ASN A 188 -0.51 -52.25 4.37
N ALA A 189 -1.64 -51.57 4.51
CA ALA A 189 -1.73 -50.13 4.62
C ALA A 189 -2.73 -49.80 5.73
N GLY A 190 -2.58 -48.63 6.33
CA GLY A 190 -3.43 -48.25 7.44
C GLY A 190 -3.29 -46.80 7.84
N GLU A 191 -4.10 -46.48 8.84
CA GLU A 191 -4.23 -45.16 9.43
C GLU A 191 -4.20 -45.35 10.94
N ASP A 192 -3.41 -44.54 11.63
CA ASP A 192 -3.25 -44.61 13.07
C ASP A 192 -3.16 -43.19 13.64
N GLU A 193 -3.65 -43.01 14.86
CA GLU A 193 -3.25 -41.87 15.68
C GLU A 193 -1.84 -42.11 16.20
N VAL A 194 -0.94 -41.12 16.07
CA VAL A 194 0.45 -41.27 16.51
C VAL A 194 0.50 -41.56 18.01
N ALA A 195 -0.41 -41.02 18.82
CA ALA A 195 -0.51 -41.30 20.25
C ALA A 195 -0.82 -42.77 20.57
N ALA A 196 -1.47 -43.50 19.66
CA ALA A 196 -1.68 -44.94 19.84
C ALA A 196 -0.40 -45.76 19.59
N LEU A 197 0.50 -45.28 18.72
CA LEU A 197 1.77 -45.92 18.39
C LEU A 197 2.93 -45.46 19.29
N LEU A 198 2.86 -44.20 19.75
CA LEU A 198 3.82 -43.49 20.58
C LEU A 198 3.08 -42.82 21.75
N PRO A 199 2.73 -43.56 22.82
CA PRO A 199 1.90 -43.02 23.92
C PRO A 199 2.45 -41.76 24.58
N ALA A 200 3.78 -41.60 24.64
CA ALA A 200 4.42 -40.42 25.20
C ALA A 200 4.15 -39.12 24.41
N SER A 201 3.70 -39.22 23.15
CA SER A 201 3.32 -38.06 22.35
C SER A 201 2.01 -37.42 22.81
N ALA A 202 1.16 -38.12 23.55
CA ALA A 202 -0.14 -37.61 24.00
C ALA A 202 -0.06 -36.32 24.83
N SER A 203 1.09 -36.07 25.46
CA SER A 203 1.40 -34.84 26.21
C SER A 203 1.50 -33.56 25.36
N GLY A 204 1.45 -33.65 24.02
CA GLY A 204 1.38 -32.47 23.16
C GLY A 204 0.00 -32.25 22.52
N LEU A 205 -1.03 -32.99 22.93
CA LEU A 205 -2.41 -32.84 22.43
C LEU A 205 -3.20 -31.73 23.15
N ASP A 206 -2.61 -31.10 24.15
CA ASP A 206 -3.16 -29.91 24.81
C ASP A 206 -2.38 -28.63 24.46
N ASP A 207 -1.34 -28.75 23.64
CA ASP A 207 -0.59 -27.61 23.11
C ASP A 207 -1.50 -26.67 22.32
N VAL A 208 -1.21 -25.38 22.44
CA VAL A 208 -1.89 -24.31 21.70
C VAL A 208 -0.94 -23.72 20.69
N ILE A 209 -1.35 -23.73 19.42
CA ILE A 209 -0.69 -23.06 18.31
C ILE A 209 -1.47 -21.79 17.98
N THR A 210 -0.79 -20.65 18.03
CA THR A 210 -1.32 -19.35 17.65
C THR A 210 -0.64 -18.85 16.40
N PHE A 211 -1.43 -18.63 15.36
CA PHE A 211 -1.05 -17.82 14.20
C PHE A 211 -1.60 -16.42 14.44
N GLY A 212 -0.73 -15.49 14.83
CA GLY A 212 -1.09 -14.10 15.11
C GLY A 212 -1.53 -13.33 13.86
N GLU A 213 -1.98 -12.09 14.09
CA GLU A 213 -2.46 -11.21 13.04
C GLU A 213 -1.44 -11.01 11.91
N VAL A 214 -1.93 -10.81 10.69
CA VAL A 214 -1.09 -10.42 9.55
C VAL A 214 -0.36 -9.11 9.86
N LYS A 215 0.98 -9.16 9.89
CA LYS A 215 1.84 -7.98 10.11
C LYS A 215 2.20 -7.23 8.84
N GLY A 216 2.10 -7.89 7.70
CA GLY A 216 2.42 -7.31 6.40
C GLY A 216 2.60 -8.36 5.33
N ALA A 217 3.20 -7.94 4.21
CA ALA A 217 3.59 -8.80 3.12
C ALA A 217 5.07 -8.57 2.76
N ASP A 218 5.76 -9.63 2.36
CA ASP A 218 7.15 -9.55 1.90
C ASP A 218 7.25 -9.05 0.43
N SER A 219 8.49 -8.95 -0.09
CA SER A 219 8.74 -8.51 -1.47
C SER A 219 8.13 -9.42 -2.54
N ASP A 220 7.80 -10.66 -2.19
CA ASP A 220 7.13 -11.61 -3.07
C ASP A 220 5.61 -11.53 -2.95
N GLY A 221 5.06 -10.70 -2.06
CA GLY A 221 3.63 -10.58 -1.79
C GLY A 221 3.10 -11.69 -0.88
N ARG A 222 3.96 -12.40 -0.15
CA ARG A 222 3.54 -13.39 0.85
C ARG A 222 3.24 -12.71 2.17
N VAL A 223 2.08 -12.97 2.74
CA VAL A 223 1.70 -12.42 4.05
C VAL A 223 2.40 -13.18 5.17
N PHE A 224 2.71 -12.48 6.25
CA PHE A 224 3.39 -13.05 7.41
C PHE A 224 2.82 -12.49 8.72
N GLY A 225 3.06 -13.20 9.81
CA GLY A 225 2.65 -12.81 11.15
C GLY A 225 3.45 -13.52 12.23
N ASP A 226 3.06 -13.30 13.48
CA ASP A 226 3.70 -13.95 14.63
C ASP A 226 3.21 -15.39 14.78
N TYR A 227 4.14 -16.29 15.10
CA TYR A 227 3.84 -17.67 15.44
C TYR A 227 4.13 -17.90 16.92
N GLU A 228 3.29 -18.66 17.58
CA GLU A 228 3.57 -19.18 18.92
C GLU A 228 3.01 -20.59 19.06
N ARG A 229 3.78 -21.49 19.68
CA ARG A 229 3.27 -22.75 20.21
C ARG A 229 3.62 -22.83 21.69
N THR A 230 2.60 -22.90 22.53
CA THR A 230 2.72 -23.07 23.98
C THR A 230 2.30 -24.46 24.40
N THR A 231 2.92 -24.94 25.47
CA THR A 231 2.51 -26.18 26.14
C THR A 231 1.16 -26.00 26.81
N GLY A 232 0.36 -27.07 26.85
CA GLY A 232 -0.90 -27.06 27.59
C GLY A 232 -0.71 -27.09 29.12
N ASP A 233 -1.76 -27.52 29.82
CA ASP A 233 -1.86 -27.47 31.28
C ASP A 233 -0.80 -28.34 31.98
N ASP A 234 -0.32 -29.39 31.31
CA ASP A 234 0.69 -30.29 31.85
C ASP A 234 2.13 -29.73 31.77
N GLY A 235 2.34 -28.66 31.00
CA GLY A 235 3.65 -28.03 30.76
C GLY A 235 4.64 -28.93 30.01
N ALA A 236 4.18 -30.03 29.42
CA ALA A 236 4.99 -30.97 28.66
C ALA A 236 4.81 -30.73 27.15
N VAL A 237 5.67 -31.40 26.37
CA VAL A 237 5.60 -31.41 24.90
C VAL A 237 5.62 -32.86 24.45
N ALA A 238 4.99 -33.14 23.30
CA ALA A 238 4.98 -34.47 22.72
C ALA A 238 6.40 -35.05 22.59
N SER A 239 6.59 -36.27 23.09
CA SER A 239 7.78 -37.09 22.83
C SER A 239 7.49 -38.11 21.73
N PHE A 240 8.36 -38.14 20.71
CA PHE A 240 8.26 -39.07 19.59
C PHE A 240 9.32 -40.19 19.63
N VAL A 241 9.84 -40.48 20.83
CA VAL A 241 10.75 -41.62 21.04
C VAL A 241 9.95 -42.91 21.11
N TYR A 242 10.26 -43.87 20.23
CA TYR A 242 9.62 -45.17 20.24
C TYR A 242 10.21 -46.08 21.32
N GLU A 243 9.46 -46.35 22.39
CA GLU A 243 9.96 -47.06 23.58
C GLU A 243 10.61 -48.43 23.27
N SER A 244 10.06 -49.18 22.32
CA SER A 244 10.55 -50.52 21.98
C SER A 244 11.98 -50.51 21.41
N THR A 245 12.37 -49.44 20.70
CA THR A 245 13.66 -49.36 20.00
C THR A 245 14.55 -48.23 20.51
N GLY A 246 13.99 -47.27 21.24
CA GLY A 246 14.66 -46.03 21.67
C GLY A 246 14.92 -45.02 20.56
N VAL A 247 14.42 -45.28 19.33
CA VAL A 247 14.62 -44.38 18.19
C VAL A 247 13.71 -43.15 18.33
N ASP A 248 14.29 -41.97 18.12
CA ASP A 248 13.58 -40.70 18.11
C ASP A 248 13.05 -40.37 16.72
N TRP A 249 11.71 -40.27 16.60
CA TRP A 249 11.00 -39.95 15.37
C TRP A 249 10.56 -38.48 15.30
N SER A 250 11.15 -37.59 16.10
CA SER A 250 10.81 -36.17 16.10
C SER A 250 11.05 -35.47 14.75
N SER A 251 11.99 -35.97 13.93
CA SER A 251 12.18 -35.47 12.56
C SER A 251 10.97 -35.71 11.66
N LEU A 252 10.23 -36.79 11.91
CA LEU A 252 9.00 -37.13 11.20
C LEU A 252 7.79 -36.46 11.85
N PHE A 253 7.61 -36.62 13.17
CA PHE A 253 6.36 -36.22 13.82
C PHE A 253 6.39 -34.82 14.46
N GLY A 254 7.56 -34.29 14.83
CA GLY A 254 7.73 -33.03 15.57
C GLY A 254 8.04 -31.82 14.70
N GLN A 255 7.40 -31.68 13.54
CA GLN A 255 7.75 -30.64 12.54
C GLN A 255 7.15 -29.26 12.82
N LEU A 256 6.26 -29.11 13.80
CA LEU A 256 5.77 -27.80 14.26
C LEU A 256 6.54 -27.41 15.53
N PRO A 257 7.47 -26.45 15.49
CA PRO A 257 8.34 -26.14 16.62
C PRO A 257 7.57 -25.52 17.79
N VAL A 258 7.97 -25.85 19.03
CA VAL A 258 7.49 -25.17 20.24
C VAL A 258 8.23 -23.85 20.40
N GLY A 259 7.55 -22.82 20.91
CA GLY A 259 8.13 -21.49 21.15
C GLY A 259 7.54 -20.41 20.26
N THR A 260 8.19 -19.25 20.25
CA THR A 260 7.75 -18.05 19.53
C THR A 260 8.56 -17.84 18.26
N GLY A 261 7.93 -17.37 17.20
CA GLY A 261 8.56 -17.19 15.91
C GLY A 261 7.71 -16.40 14.92
N GLN A 262 7.88 -16.70 13.64
CA GLN A 262 7.11 -16.11 12.56
C GLN A 262 6.51 -17.18 11.67
N TRP A 263 5.32 -16.93 11.13
CA TRP A 263 4.75 -17.71 10.05
C TRP A 263 4.72 -16.88 8.76
N VAL A 264 4.85 -17.56 7.63
CA VAL A 264 4.71 -17.01 6.27
C VAL A 264 3.74 -17.89 5.49
N LEU A 265 2.70 -17.28 4.92
CA LEU A 265 1.79 -17.95 4.00
C LEU A 265 2.38 -17.89 2.58
N ASN A 266 2.78 -19.05 2.07
CA ASN A 266 3.34 -19.16 0.73
C ASN A 266 2.25 -19.07 -0.35
N LYS A 267 2.69 -18.78 -1.59
CA LYS A 267 1.78 -18.61 -2.74
C LYS A 267 1.03 -19.89 -3.14
N ASP A 268 1.54 -21.05 -2.75
CA ASP A 268 0.91 -22.35 -2.94
C ASP A 268 0.00 -22.75 -1.77
N ASN A 269 -0.21 -21.85 -0.80
CA ASN A 269 -0.93 -22.08 0.46
C ASN A 269 -0.23 -23.05 1.44
N SER A 270 1.04 -23.36 1.24
CA SER A 270 1.86 -23.93 2.32
C SER A 270 2.22 -22.87 3.36
N ILE A 271 2.61 -23.30 4.56
CA ILE A 271 3.01 -22.41 5.65
C ILE A 271 4.48 -22.66 5.94
N THR A 272 5.27 -21.59 6.05
CA THR A 272 6.62 -21.67 6.60
C THR A 272 6.64 -21.07 7.99
N ILE A 273 7.03 -21.84 8.99
CA ILE A 273 7.18 -21.42 10.38
C ILE A 273 8.66 -21.33 10.69
N THR A 274 9.10 -20.21 11.23
CA THR A 274 10.49 -19.99 11.65
C THR A 274 10.55 -19.72 13.15
N VAL A 275 11.22 -20.60 13.89
CA VAL A 275 11.51 -20.49 15.33
C VAL A 275 13.00 -20.72 15.54
N ASP A 276 13.66 -19.88 16.33
CA ASP A 276 15.10 -19.95 16.61
C ASP A 276 15.96 -20.11 15.34
N ASP A 277 15.70 -19.29 14.32
CA ASP A 277 16.36 -19.30 12.99
C ASP A 277 16.22 -20.62 12.19
N LYS A 278 15.34 -21.53 12.60
CA LYS A 278 15.03 -22.77 11.89
C LYS A 278 13.66 -22.68 11.24
N SER A 279 13.63 -22.95 9.94
CA SER A 279 12.39 -22.92 9.15
C SER A 279 11.83 -24.32 8.91
N TYR A 280 10.52 -24.42 9.07
CA TYR A 280 9.73 -25.63 8.87
C TYR A 280 8.62 -25.29 7.87
N THR A 281 8.63 -25.95 6.71
CA THR A 281 7.60 -25.74 5.68
C THR A 281 6.65 -26.92 5.67
N THR A 282 5.37 -26.63 5.92
CA THR A 282 4.28 -27.61 5.85
C THR A 282 3.92 -27.88 4.39
N SER A 283 3.06 -28.86 4.14
CA SER A 283 2.31 -28.88 2.89
C SER A 283 1.14 -27.87 2.96
N ILE A 284 0.33 -27.82 1.91
CA ILE A 284 -0.87 -26.99 1.84
C ILE A 284 -1.82 -27.35 2.99
N PHE A 285 -2.15 -26.38 3.84
CA PHE A 285 -3.11 -26.62 4.92
C PHE A 285 -4.51 -26.84 4.36
N GLN A 286 -5.35 -27.53 5.13
CA GLN A 286 -6.71 -27.85 4.73
C GLN A 286 -7.67 -27.39 5.82
N LYS A 287 -8.52 -26.43 5.50
CA LYS A 287 -9.63 -26.03 6.37
C LYS A 287 -10.82 -26.95 6.09
N GLU A 288 -11.26 -27.68 7.12
CA GLU A 288 -12.46 -28.52 7.01
C GLU A 288 -13.72 -27.70 7.28
N ASP A 289 -13.66 -26.84 8.29
CA ASP A 289 -14.71 -25.90 8.67
C ASP A 289 -14.11 -24.70 9.44
N GLU A 290 -14.94 -23.81 9.98
CA GLU A 290 -14.47 -22.63 10.74
C GLU A 290 -13.72 -23.00 12.04
N SER A 291 -13.93 -24.20 12.56
CA SER A 291 -13.38 -24.70 13.82
C SER A 291 -12.27 -25.72 13.66
N THR A 292 -12.02 -26.25 12.46
CA THR A 292 -11.11 -27.39 12.24
C THR A 292 -10.13 -27.11 11.10
N LEU A 293 -8.84 -27.18 11.41
CA LEU A 293 -7.74 -26.97 10.48
C LEU A 293 -6.80 -28.19 10.51
N LYS A 294 -6.47 -28.73 9.33
CA LYS A 294 -5.45 -29.78 9.17
C LYS A 294 -4.17 -29.17 8.63
N ILE A 295 -3.07 -29.41 9.33
CA ILE A 295 -1.73 -29.00 8.93
C ILE A 295 -0.94 -30.25 8.49
N PRO A 296 -0.84 -30.53 7.18
CA PRO A 296 -0.08 -31.68 6.73
C PRO A 296 1.42 -31.42 6.82
N LEU A 297 2.12 -32.40 7.37
CA LEU A 297 3.56 -32.40 7.58
C LEU A 297 4.24 -33.22 6.48
N ASN A 298 5.56 -33.07 6.36
CA ASN A 298 6.31 -33.79 5.35
C ASN A 298 6.66 -35.20 5.83
N THR A 299 6.12 -36.24 5.20
CA THR A 299 6.46 -37.63 5.56
C THR A 299 7.84 -38.08 5.09
N GLY A 300 8.50 -37.29 4.23
CA GLY A 300 9.74 -37.70 3.57
C GLY A 300 9.52 -38.82 2.55
N ALA A 301 10.62 -39.36 2.02
CA ALA A 301 10.58 -40.54 1.18
C ALA A 301 10.45 -41.79 2.05
N GLN A 302 9.63 -42.75 1.61
CA GLN A 302 9.51 -44.04 2.28
C GLN A 302 10.84 -44.82 2.22
N GLU A 303 11.17 -45.54 3.28
CA GLU A 303 12.38 -46.37 3.40
C GLU A 303 12.00 -47.86 3.45
N LEU A 304 11.24 -48.32 2.43
CA LEU A 304 10.65 -49.67 2.39
C LEU A 304 11.69 -50.80 2.44
N ASP A 305 12.94 -50.53 2.07
CA ASP A 305 14.06 -51.48 2.16
C ASP A 305 14.48 -51.78 3.61
N LYS A 306 14.08 -50.92 4.57
CA LYS A 306 14.37 -51.09 6.00
C LYS A 306 13.29 -51.85 6.76
N ILE A 307 12.23 -52.32 6.10
CA ILE A 307 11.17 -53.10 6.74
C ILE A 307 11.75 -54.38 7.34
N ASN A 308 11.52 -54.57 8.63
CA ASN A 308 11.85 -55.79 9.34
C ASN A 308 10.74 -56.83 9.14
N TRP A 309 10.89 -57.65 8.09
CA TRP A 309 9.95 -58.72 7.75
C TRP A 309 9.83 -59.82 8.82
N ASP A 310 10.89 -60.04 9.62
CA ASP A 310 10.88 -61.04 10.69
C ASP A 310 10.00 -60.61 11.88
N ASN A 311 9.73 -59.30 12.01
CA ASN A 311 8.87 -58.75 13.06
C ASN A 311 7.93 -57.67 12.53
N TYR A 312 7.25 -57.95 11.41
CA TYR A 312 6.45 -56.95 10.71
C TYR A 312 5.41 -56.25 11.62
N TYR A 313 4.65 -57.04 12.39
CA TYR A 313 3.55 -56.55 13.23
C TYR A 313 3.95 -56.17 14.67
N GLY A 314 5.12 -56.60 15.13
CA GLY A 314 5.58 -56.35 16.50
C GLY A 314 6.46 -55.11 16.65
N ASP A 315 6.75 -54.41 15.55
CA ASP A 315 7.58 -53.19 15.51
C ASP A 315 6.87 -52.11 14.70
N HIS A 316 6.40 -51.05 15.38
CA HIS A 316 5.76 -49.92 14.71
C HIS A 316 6.72 -49.09 13.86
N SER A 317 8.04 -49.27 13.99
CA SER A 317 9.04 -48.64 13.12
C SER A 317 8.80 -48.99 11.64
N ASN A 318 8.27 -50.19 11.35
CA ASN A 318 7.87 -50.57 9.99
C ASN A 318 6.78 -49.66 9.41
N LYS A 319 5.84 -49.20 10.25
CA LYS A 319 4.81 -48.24 9.85
C LYS A 319 5.44 -46.86 9.61
N PHE A 320 6.32 -46.41 10.51
CA PHE A 320 6.92 -45.07 10.45
C PHE A 320 7.76 -44.85 9.18
N ILE A 321 8.57 -45.84 8.77
CA ILE A 321 9.35 -45.78 7.52
C ILE A 321 8.48 -45.90 6.25
N ALA A 322 7.24 -46.36 6.39
CA ALA A 322 6.29 -46.55 5.31
C ALA A 322 5.24 -45.43 5.26
N GLY A 323 5.47 -44.30 5.94
CA GLY A 323 4.55 -43.17 6.00
C GLY A 323 4.21 -42.57 4.63
N THR A 324 2.92 -42.36 4.38
CA THR A 324 2.40 -41.79 3.12
C THR A 324 1.71 -40.44 3.33
N ALA A 325 1.15 -40.21 4.52
CA ALA A 325 0.64 -38.91 4.92
C ALA A 325 0.76 -38.73 6.44
N LEU A 326 0.93 -37.48 6.86
CA LEU A 326 0.97 -37.07 8.26
C LEU A 326 0.35 -35.69 8.36
N TYR A 327 -0.54 -35.48 9.32
CA TYR A 327 -1.05 -34.15 9.62
C TYR A 327 -1.39 -33.99 11.10
N TYR A 328 -1.33 -32.75 11.56
CA TYR A 328 -1.92 -32.36 12.84
C TYR A 328 -3.33 -31.87 12.56
N THR A 329 -4.29 -32.32 13.37
CA THR A 329 -5.63 -31.72 13.40
C THR A 329 -5.64 -30.67 14.50
N LEU A 330 -6.04 -29.46 14.15
CA LEU A 330 -6.11 -28.31 15.03
C LEU A 330 -7.57 -27.88 15.18
N MET A 331 -7.99 -27.61 16.41
CA MET A 331 -9.33 -27.15 16.75
C MET A 331 -9.27 -25.70 17.24
N ARG A 332 -10.12 -24.83 16.70
CA ARG A 332 -10.13 -23.40 17.06
C ARG A 332 -10.56 -23.22 18.52
N LEU A 333 -9.87 -22.31 19.22
CA LEU A 333 -10.14 -21.95 20.63
C LEU A 333 -11.12 -20.78 20.78
#